data_AF-A0A7V9WKI6-F1
#
_entry.id   AF-A0A7V9WKI6-F1
#
_cell.length_a   1.000
_cell.length_b   1.000
_cell.length_c   1.000
_cell.angle_alpha   90.00
_cell.angle_beta   90.00
_cell.angle_gamma   90.00
#
_symmetry.space_group_name_H-M   'P 1'
#
loop_
_entity.id
_entity.type
_entity.pdbx_description
1 polymer ?
#
loop_
_entity_poly.entity_id
_entity_poly.type
_entity_poly.pdbx_seq_one_letter_code
_entity_poly.pdbx_strand_id
1 'polypeptide(L)'
;MGAPASTTPSQRSHPGGLNSAADIFRLKRRAGLRKALGGLDYTRCVEYPEVLNRLELQDASRMLEVGSSRLFLAPYIAVRHGLEVHATDQDPIVMLQESWISRLGHAELLDTGRFVVAREDATRLTYPDESFDRIVCVSTIEHVHDIEQAAREIARVLRPGGLAGFTVPYSSRAREVHLDHGFYGKAYSGTPLFYEYIFDRETLERKLILPSGLERVSLTYLGEPGVKASRVVFSPLFGKPLALARWLWPWAAGLFLKPIDEEQVTEGTENIAVLILRKQA
;
A
#
# COMPACT_ATOMS: atom_id res chain seq x y z
N MET A 1 14.47 3.83 37.66
CA MET A 1 15.03 4.46 36.46
C MET A 1 13.98 4.34 35.38
N GLY A 2 13.26 5.43 35.11
CA GLY A 2 12.13 5.44 34.18
C GLY A 2 12.60 5.42 32.74
N ALA A 3 11.98 4.56 31.93
CA ALA A 3 12.15 4.57 30.48
C ALA A 3 11.70 5.92 29.90
N PRO A 4 12.42 6.51 28.95
CA PRO A 4 11.93 7.70 28.25
C PRO A 4 10.79 7.26 27.32
N ALA A 5 9.62 7.88 27.50
CA ALA A 5 8.52 7.78 26.55
C ALA A 5 8.98 8.33 25.20
N SER A 6 9.10 7.47 24.19
CA SER A 6 9.34 7.87 22.80
C SER A 6 8.08 8.52 22.25
N THR A 7 7.96 9.84 22.43
CA THR A 7 6.96 10.65 21.75
C THR A 7 7.51 11.00 20.37
N THR A 8 7.22 10.15 19.37
CA THR A 8 7.42 10.52 17.97
C THR A 8 6.44 11.65 17.65
N PRO A 9 6.87 12.78 17.07
CA PRO A 9 5.95 13.82 16.66
C PRO A 9 5.00 13.24 15.62
N SER A 10 3.71 13.25 15.91
CA SER A 10 2.65 13.09 14.92
C SER A 10 2.82 14.20 13.88
N GLN A 11 3.54 13.93 12.80
CA GLN A 11 3.45 14.75 11.59
C GLN A 11 2.05 14.53 11.01
N ARG A 12 1.07 15.26 11.55
CA ARG A 12 -0.25 15.33 10.93
C ARG A 12 -0.05 15.94 9.55
N SER A 13 -0.27 15.13 8.52
CA SER A 13 -0.29 15.63 7.15
C SER A 13 -1.34 16.73 7.06
N HIS A 14 -0.92 17.94 6.66
CA HIS A 14 -1.88 18.98 6.32
C HIS A 14 -2.72 18.47 5.13
N PRO A 15 -4.04 18.71 5.10
CA PRO A 15 -4.93 18.14 4.07
C PRO A 15 -4.55 18.53 2.63
N GLY A 16 -3.67 19.51 2.43
CA GLY A 16 -3.10 19.88 1.13
C GLY A 16 -1.59 19.73 0.97
N GLY A 17 -0.87 19.22 1.97
CA GLY A 17 0.59 19.08 1.95
C GLY A 17 1.10 17.92 1.11
N LEU A 18 2.42 17.83 0.92
CA LEU A 18 3.07 16.68 0.27
C LEU A 18 2.59 15.38 0.93
N ASN A 19 2.35 14.35 0.12
CA ASN A 19 1.83 13.03 0.52
C ASN A 19 0.40 13.00 1.06
N SER A 20 -0.34 14.12 1.07
CA SER A 20 -1.77 14.08 1.39
C SER A 20 -2.56 13.39 0.27
N ALA A 21 -3.75 12.88 0.59
CA ALA A 21 -4.63 12.29 -0.42
C ALA A 21 -5.04 13.29 -1.51
N ALA A 22 -5.26 14.55 -1.13
CA ALA A 22 -5.50 15.62 -2.10
C ALA A 22 -4.30 15.81 -3.03
N ASP A 23 -3.09 15.68 -2.50
CA ASP A 23 -1.86 15.80 -3.28
C ASP A 23 -1.72 14.69 -4.32
N ILE A 24 -1.89 13.45 -3.87
CA ILE A 24 -1.90 12.25 -4.72
C ILE A 24 -2.98 12.37 -5.79
N PHE A 25 -4.20 12.77 -5.40
CA PHE A 25 -5.33 12.92 -6.32
C PHE A 25 -5.09 14.02 -7.37
N ARG A 26 -4.50 15.16 -6.98
CA ARG A 26 -4.16 16.26 -7.89
C ARG A 26 -3.15 15.84 -8.97
N LEU A 27 -2.19 14.98 -8.64
CA LEU A 27 -1.31 14.42 -9.65
C LEU A 27 -2.03 13.34 -10.48
N LYS A 28 -2.77 12.43 -9.84
CA LYS A 28 -3.50 11.34 -10.50
C LYS A 28 -4.42 11.82 -11.61
N ARG A 29 -5.15 12.93 -11.41
CA ARG A 29 -6.05 13.49 -12.43
C ARG A 29 -5.34 13.98 -13.70
N ARG A 30 -4.02 14.23 -13.64
CA ARG A 30 -3.21 14.63 -14.80
C ARG A 30 -2.77 13.42 -15.64
N ALA A 31 -2.84 12.20 -15.10
CA ALA A 31 -2.45 10.96 -15.80
C ALA A 31 -3.50 10.45 -16.82
N GLY A 32 -4.43 11.31 -17.25
CA GLY A 32 -5.45 11.03 -18.26
C GLY A 32 -6.89 10.92 -17.72
N LEU A 33 -7.86 10.97 -18.65
CA LEU A 33 -9.29 11.08 -18.33
C LEU A 33 -9.81 9.95 -17.43
N ARG A 34 -9.41 8.70 -17.68
CA ARG A 34 -9.79 7.55 -16.82
C ARG A 34 -9.30 7.71 -15.38
N LYS A 35 -8.08 8.22 -15.19
CA LYS A 35 -7.51 8.44 -13.85
C LYS A 35 -8.15 9.62 -13.13
N ALA A 36 -8.54 10.66 -13.88
CA ALA A 36 -9.31 11.78 -13.36
C ALA A 36 -10.71 11.35 -12.89
N LEU A 37 -11.46 10.63 -13.74
CA LEU A 37 -12.82 10.18 -13.41
C LEU A 37 -12.85 9.09 -12.33
N GLY A 38 -11.81 8.25 -12.24
CA GLY A 38 -11.76 7.16 -11.26
C GLY A 38 -11.57 7.59 -9.80
N GLY A 39 -11.30 8.87 -9.50
CA GLY A 39 -11.13 9.36 -8.13
C GLY A 39 -9.99 8.69 -7.35
N LEU A 40 -9.95 8.79 -6.03
CA LEU A 40 -9.08 7.97 -5.18
C LEU A 40 -9.98 7.08 -4.30
N ASP A 41 -9.61 5.81 -4.15
CA ASP A 41 -10.34 4.89 -3.26
C ASP A 41 -10.39 5.44 -1.84
N TYR A 42 -11.52 5.22 -1.16
CA TYR A 42 -11.77 5.71 0.19
C TYR A 42 -10.66 5.33 1.18
N THR A 43 -10.25 4.05 1.21
CA THR A 43 -9.17 3.56 2.08
C THR A 43 -7.82 4.15 1.70
N ARG A 44 -7.50 4.21 0.39
CA ARG A 44 -6.25 4.78 -0.14
C ARG A 44 -6.06 6.25 0.20
N CYS A 45 -7.14 6.99 0.44
CA CYS A 45 -7.09 8.38 0.89
C CYS A 45 -6.51 8.56 2.31
N VAL A 46 -6.40 7.50 3.09
CA VAL A 46 -5.77 7.55 4.42
C VAL A 46 -4.52 6.69 4.43
N GLU A 47 -4.62 5.48 3.89
CA GLU A 47 -3.55 4.50 3.87
C GLU A 47 -2.27 4.97 3.14
N TYR A 48 -2.40 5.59 1.95
CA TYR A 48 -1.23 6.09 1.24
C TYR A 48 -0.49 7.18 2.02
N PRO A 49 -1.15 8.26 2.50
CA PRO A 49 -0.49 9.22 3.38
C PRO A 49 0.18 8.56 4.60
N GLU A 50 -0.50 7.61 5.25
CA GLU A 50 0.02 6.99 6.48
C GLU A 50 1.31 6.21 6.24
N VAL A 51 1.40 5.43 5.15
CA VAL A 51 2.64 4.69 4.83
C VAL A 51 3.72 5.63 4.30
N LEU A 52 3.40 6.53 3.37
CA LEU A 52 4.40 7.42 2.73
C LEU A 52 5.10 8.34 3.73
N ASN A 53 4.35 8.90 4.68
CA ASN A 53 4.91 9.85 5.66
C ASN A 53 5.81 9.18 6.71
N ARG A 54 5.87 7.85 6.74
CA ARG A 54 6.75 7.10 7.66
C ARG A 54 7.89 6.38 6.92
N LEU A 55 7.96 6.53 5.60
CA LEU A 55 9.00 5.92 4.78
C LEU A 55 10.21 6.83 4.59
N GLU A 56 10.29 8.02 5.20
CA GLU A 56 11.48 8.89 5.15
C GLU A 56 12.04 9.03 3.71
N LEU A 57 11.16 9.34 2.75
CA LEU A 57 11.48 9.31 1.31
C LEU A 57 12.54 10.36 0.92
N GLN A 58 12.72 11.41 1.72
CA GLN A 58 13.76 12.41 1.52
C GLN A 58 15.19 11.86 1.61
N ASP A 59 15.37 10.73 2.31
CA ASP A 59 16.66 10.07 2.52
C ASP A 59 16.84 8.86 1.59
N ALA A 60 15.97 8.71 0.59
CA ALA A 60 15.99 7.61 -0.35
C ALA A 60 16.53 8.07 -1.71
N SER A 61 17.14 7.12 -2.44
CA SER A 61 17.49 7.31 -3.85
C SER A 61 16.70 6.36 -4.75
N ARG A 62 16.47 5.13 -4.26
CA ARG A 62 15.90 4.04 -5.04
C ARG A 62 14.82 3.28 -4.27
N MET A 63 13.66 3.09 -4.91
CA MET A 63 12.47 2.53 -4.29
C MET A 63 11.80 1.45 -5.13
N LEU A 64 11.26 0.42 -4.46
CA LEU A 64 10.44 -0.63 -5.07
C LEU A 64 9.00 -0.56 -4.56
N GLU A 65 8.01 -0.57 -5.45
CA GLU A 65 6.62 -0.87 -5.13
C GLU A 65 6.30 -2.30 -5.57
N VAL A 66 5.98 -3.16 -4.59
CA VAL A 66 5.56 -4.56 -4.81
C VAL A 66 4.04 -4.65 -4.88
N GLY A 67 3.52 -5.20 -5.98
CA GLY A 67 2.08 -5.29 -6.25
C GLY A 67 1.46 -3.98 -6.73
N SER A 68 2.17 -3.30 -7.64
CA SER A 68 1.79 -1.97 -8.09
C SER A 68 0.55 -1.98 -9.01
N SER A 69 0.26 -3.06 -9.74
CA SER A 69 -0.85 -3.24 -10.70
C SER A 69 -1.41 -1.91 -11.25
N ARG A 70 -2.62 -1.52 -10.79
CA ARG A 70 -3.29 -0.26 -11.17
C ARG A 70 -3.15 0.87 -10.16
N LEU A 71 -2.42 0.65 -9.08
CA LEU A 71 -2.14 1.66 -8.05
C LEU A 71 -1.46 2.86 -8.70
N PHE A 72 -1.61 4.03 -8.10
CA PHE A 72 -1.00 5.27 -8.60
C PHE A 72 0.16 5.72 -7.68
N LEU A 73 0.62 4.85 -6.79
CA LEU A 73 1.59 5.21 -5.78
C LEU A 73 3.00 5.33 -6.38
N ALA A 74 3.50 4.36 -7.14
CA ALA A 74 4.80 4.48 -7.81
C ALA A 74 4.92 5.71 -8.73
N PRO A 75 3.96 6.02 -9.64
CA PRO A 75 4.04 7.22 -10.47
C PRO A 75 4.00 8.49 -9.64
N TYR A 76 3.24 8.48 -8.54
CA TYR A 76 3.21 9.60 -7.61
C TYR A 76 4.56 9.80 -6.95
N ILE A 77 5.18 8.74 -6.42
CA ILE A 77 6.47 8.81 -5.74
C ILE A 77 7.56 9.31 -6.70
N ALA A 78 7.64 8.73 -7.90
CA ALA A 78 8.65 9.09 -8.88
C ALA A 78 8.59 10.59 -9.25
N VAL A 79 7.38 11.11 -9.51
CA VAL A 79 7.20 12.49 -9.94
C VAL A 79 7.31 13.50 -8.80
N ARG A 80 6.85 13.15 -7.59
CA ARG A 80 6.83 14.08 -6.44
C ARG A 80 8.12 14.11 -5.65
N HIS A 81 8.80 12.98 -5.54
CA HIS A 81 10.00 12.83 -4.74
C HIS A 81 11.27 12.72 -5.60
N GLY A 82 11.13 12.55 -6.92
CA GLY A 82 12.29 12.49 -7.83
C GLY A 82 13.15 11.23 -7.65
N LEU A 83 12.59 10.17 -7.07
CA LEU A 83 13.28 8.91 -6.81
C LEU A 83 13.36 8.05 -8.08
N GLU A 84 14.36 7.17 -8.13
CA GLU A 84 14.31 6.01 -9.02
C GLU A 84 13.28 5.02 -8.46
N VAL A 85 12.21 4.75 -9.21
CA VAL A 85 11.10 3.91 -8.75
C VAL A 85 10.91 2.72 -9.68
N HIS A 86 10.89 1.53 -9.06
CA HIS A 86 10.54 0.28 -9.70
C HIS A 86 9.10 -0.10 -9.30
N ALA A 87 8.19 -0.15 -10.25
CA ALA A 87 6.80 -0.58 -10.06
C ALA A 87 6.65 -2.02 -10.56
N THR A 88 6.33 -2.97 -9.67
CA THR A 88 6.28 -4.39 -10.05
C THR A 88 4.99 -5.08 -9.65
N ASP A 89 4.57 -6.04 -10.46
CA ASP A 89 3.41 -6.87 -10.19
C ASP A 89 3.47 -8.18 -10.99
N GLN A 90 2.82 -9.24 -10.53
CA GLN A 90 2.66 -10.46 -11.34
C GLN A 90 1.65 -10.26 -12.49
N ASP A 91 0.72 -9.31 -12.32
CA ASP A 91 -0.27 -8.91 -13.31
C ASP A 91 0.38 -7.96 -14.35
N PRO A 92 0.39 -8.33 -15.66
CA PRO A 92 0.97 -7.49 -16.72
C PRO A 92 0.30 -6.11 -16.86
N ILE A 93 -0.85 -5.88 -16.23
CA ILE A 93 -1.50 -4.57 -16.18
C ILE A 93 -0.62 -3.47 -15.60
N VAL A 94 0.38 -3.81 -14.79
CA VAL A 94 1.35 -2.84 -14.27
C VAL A 94 2.03 -2.03 -15.38
N MET A 95 2.20 -2.61 -16.58
CA MET A 95 2.76 -1.94 -17.77
C MET A 95 1.98 -0.66 -18.19
N LEU A 96 0.71 -0.52 -17.80
CA LEU A 96 -0.06 0.70 -18.06
C LEU A 96 0.54 1.96 -17.42
N GLN A 97 1.39 1.80 -16.39
CA GLN A 97 1.98 2.90 -15.65
C GLN A 97 2.96 3.74 -16.48
N GLU A 98 3.65 3.16 -17.46
CA GLU A 98 4.49 3.90 -18.41
C GLU A 98 3.67 4.97 -19.16
N SER A 99 2.45 4.61 -19.57
CA SER A 99 1.52 5.55 -20.22
C SER A 99 1.06 6.66 -19.27
N TRP A 100 1.04 6.42 -17.97
CA TRP A 100 0.68 7.43 -16.97
C TRP A 100 1.84 8.40 -16.77
N ILE A 101 3.06 7.90 -16.62
CA ILE A 101 4.28 8.72 -16.57
C ILE A 101 4.39 9.63 -17.80
N SER A 102 4.19 9.07 -19.00
CA SER A 102 4.20 9.84 -20.25
C SER A 102 3.13 10.94 -20.26
N ARG A 103 1.89 10.63 -19.85
CA ARG A 103 0.79 11.62 -19.78
C ARG A 103 1.01 12.70 -18.73
N LEU A 104 1.78 12.42 -17.68
CA LEU A 104 2.15 13.40 -16.68
C LEU A 104 3.21 14.39 -17.20
N GLY A 105 3.78 14.14 -18.39
CA GLY A 105 4.85 14.93 -18.98
C GLY A 105 6.24 14.51 -18.50
N HIS A 106 6.40 13.25 -18.08
CA HIS A 106 7.60 12.72 -17.46
C HIS A 106 8.21 11.51 -18.21
N ALA A 107 8.06 11.46 -19.54
CA ALA A 107 8.54 10.35 -20.36
C ALA A 107 10.07 10.14 -20.22
N GLU A 108 10.82 11.20 -19.91
CA GLU A 108 12.26 11.14 -19.63
C GLU A 108 12.61 10.22 -18.46
N LEU A 109 11.69 9.96 -17.53
CA LEU A 109 11.92 9.01 -16.45
C LEU A 109 11.98 7.56 -16.97
N LEU A 110 11.26 7.26 -18.05
CA LEU A 110 11.32 5.95 -18.72
C LEU A 110 12.65 5.81 -19.48
N ASP A 111 13.00 6.84 -20.26
CA ASP A 111 14.22 6.85 -21.08
C ASP A 111 15.49 6.75 -20.24
N THR A 112 15.50 7.38 -19.06
CA THR A 112 16.62 7.37 -18.13
C THR A 112 16.65 6.14 -17.22
N GLY A 113 15.63 5.27 -17.27
CA GLY A 113 15.49 4.14 -16.36
C GLY A 113 15.17 4.54 -14.91
N ARG A 114 14.77 5.79 -14.66
CA ARG A 114 14.36 6.25 -13.32
C ARG A 114 12.93 5.87 -12.96
N PHE A 115 12.13 5.43 -13.93
CA PHE A 115 10.87 4.75 -13.68
C PHE A 115 10.87 3.44 -14.46
N VAL A 116 10.92 2.33 -13.74
CA VAL A 116 10.97 0.98 -14.32
C VAL A 116 9.68 0.26 -13.98
N VAL A 117 9.07 -0.34 -14.99
CA VAL A 117 7.92 -1.22 -14.79
C VAL A 117 8.32 -2.64 -15.15
N ALA A 118 8.05 -3.59 -14.27
CA ALA A 118 8.40 -4.99 -14.51
C ALA A 118 7.32 -5.95 -14.00
N ARG A 119 7.19 -7.08 -14.71
CA ARG A 119 6.38 -8.18 -14.24
C ARG A 119 7.22 -9.06 -13.32
N GLU A 120 6.89 -9.10 -12.04
CA GLU A 120 7.66 -9.81 -11.01
C GLU A 120 6.75 -10.64 -10.11
N ASP A 121 7.31 -11.74 -9.59
CA ASP A 121 6.70 -12.51 -8.52
C ASP A 121 7.32 -12.06 -7.19
N ALA A 122 6.51 -11.60 -6.24
CA ALA A 122 6.98 -11.15 -4.94
C ALA A 122 7.71 -12.24 -4.14
N THR A 123 7.44 -13.52 -4.43
CA THR A 123 8.11 -14.68 -3.80
C THR A 123 9.46 -15.03 -4.43
N ARG A 124 9.81 -14.38 -5.56
CA ARG A 124 11.07 -14.59 -6.28
C ARG A 124 11.42 -13.37 -7.15
N LEU A 125 11.79 -12.28 -6.50
CA LEU A 125 12.14 -11.03 -7.16
C LEU A 125 13.46 -11.18 -7.92
N THR A 126 13.51 -10.74 -9.18
CA THR A 126 14.72 -10.85 -10.00
C THR A 126 15.82 -9.83 -9.66
N TYR A 127 15.55 -8.93 -8.70
CA TYR A 127 16.51 -7.94 -8.24
C TYR A 127 17.64 -8.56 -7.40
N PRO A 128 18.88 -8.02 -7.51
CA PRO A 128 19.96 -8.36 -6.60
C PRO A 128 19.63 -8.03 -5.14
N ASP A 129 20.35 -8.68 -4.23
CA ASP A 129 20.32 -8.35 -2.80
C ASP A 129 20.65 -6.86 -2.61
N GLU A 130 20.03 -6.22 -1.61
CA GLU A 130 20.39 -4.87 -1.16
C GLU A 130 20.32 -3.81 -2.28
N SER A 131 19.30 -3.92 -3.12
CA SER A 131 19.07 -3.08 -4.29
C SER A 131 18.30 -1.79 -4.00
N PHE A 132 17.52 -1.73 -2.93
CA PHE A 132 16.56 -0.64 -2.67
C PHE A 132 16.73 -0.03 -1.27
N ASP A 133 16.62 1.29 -1.19
CA ASP A 133 16.64 2.02 0.10
C ASP A 133 15.25 1.99 0.75
N ARG A 134 14.19 1.94 -0.07
CA ARG A 134 12.80 1.92 0.34
C ARG A 134 12.01 0.86 -0.42
N ILE A 135 11.11 0.19 0.28
CA ILE A 135 10.14 -0.72 -0.34
C ILE A 135 8.75 -0.37 0.19
N VAL A 136 7.74 -0.42 -0.68
CA VAL A 136 6.34 -0.31 -0.28
C VAL A 136 5.53 -1.45 -0.87
N CYS A 137 4.64 -2.02 -0.07
CA CYS A 137 3.74 -3.12 -0.44
C CYS A 137 2.36 -2.84 0.16
N VAL A 138 1.50 -2.17 -0.61
CA VAL A 138 0.22 -1.64 -0.12
C VAL A 138 -0.95 -2.49 -0.60
N SER A 139 -1.58 -3.19 0.34
CA SER A 139 -2.64 -4.17 0.12
C SER A 139 -2.38 -5.10 -1.06
N THR A 140 -1.27 -5.81 -0.95
CA THR A 140 -0.78 -6.75 -1.95
C THR A 140 -0.42 -8.07 -1.30
N ILE A 141 0.36 -8.01 -0.22
CA ILE A 141 0.98 -9.21 0.34
C ILE A 141 -0.05 -10.20 0.90
N GLU A 142 -1.22 -9.71 1.31
CA GLU A 142 -2.37 -10.54 1.70
C GLU A 142 -2.86 -11.47 0.58
N HIS A 143 -2.61 -11.13 -0.68
CA HIS A 143 -3.01 -11.94 -1.84
C HIS A 143 -1.94 -12.97 -2.25
N VAL A 144 -0.75 -12.90 -1.64
CA VAL A 144 0.35 -13.84 -1.89
C VAL A 144 0.10 -15.10 -1.08
N HIS A 145 0.22 -16.28 -1.71
CA HIS A 145 0.01 -17.54 -1.01
C HIS A 145 1.13 -17.83 0.00
N ASP A 146 2.40 -17.70 -0.44
CA ASP A 146 3.57 -17.83 0.42
C ASP A 146 4.06 -16.45 0.90
N ILE A 147 3.31 -15.88 1.84
CA ILE A 147 3.59 -14.57 2.47
C ILE A 147 4.99 -14.55 3.08
N GLU A 148 5.42 -15.66 3.68
CA GLU A 148 6.69 -15.77 4.40
C GLU A 148 7.86 -15.69 3.41
N GLN A 149 7.74 -16.35 2.25
CA GLN A 149 8.74 -16.25 1.20
C GLN A 149 8.77 -14.85 0.56
N ALA A 150 7.62 -14.22 0.33
CA ALA A 150 7.60 -12.83 -0.15
C ALA A 150 8.23 -11.86 0.85
N ALA A 151 8.00 -12.06 2.15
CA ALA A 151 8.63 -11.28 3.20
C ALA A 151 10.16 -11.42 3.20
N ARG A 152 10.67 -12.64 3.00
CA ARG A 152 12.13 -12.90 2.84
C ARG A 152 12.71 -12.22 1.61
N GLU A 153 12.05 -12.30 0.46
CA GLU A 153 12.52 -11.65 -0.77
C GLU A 153 12.54 -10.12 -0.65
N ILE A 154 11.51 -9.54 -0.04
CA ILE A 154 11.47 -8.09 0.24
C ILE A 154 12.64 -7.70 1.15
N ALA A 155 12.92 -8.45 2.21
CA ALA A 155 14.06 -8.19 3.08
C ALA A 155 15.42 -8.40 2.39
N ARG A 156 15.52 -9.37 1.48
CA ARG A 156 16.73 -9.64 0.70
C ARG A 156 17.10 -8.44 -0.18
N VAL A 157 16.13 -7.90 -0.92
CA VAL A 157 16.38 -6.78 -1.85
C VAL A 157 16.42 -5.42 -1.16
N LEU A 158 16.01 -5.33 0.10
CA LEU A 158 16.16 -4.12 0.93
C LEU A 158 17.61 -3.96 1.38
N ARG A 159 18.15 -2.75 1.30
CA ARG A 159 19.49 -2.42 1.82
C ARG A 159 19.53 -2.42 3.35
N PRO A 160 20.69 -2.71 3.96
CA PRO A 160 20.91 -2.42 5.38
C PRO A 160 20.58 -0.97 5.70
N GLY A 161 19.86 -0.73 6.80
CA GLY A 161 19.30 0.57 7.17
C GLY A 161 18.07 1.02 6.37
N GLY A 162 17.67 0.29 5.32
CA GLY A 162 16.50 0.59 4.50
C GLY A 162 15.17 0.37 5.24
N LEU A 163 14.10 0.98 4.73
CA LEU A 163 12.74 0.87 5.28
C LEU A 163 11.79 0.16 4.30
N ALA A 164 10.97 -0.75 4.83
CA ALA A 164 9.87 -1.37 4.11
C ALA A 164 8.52 -1.03 4.76
N GLY A 165 7.60 -0.49 3.97
CA GLY A 165 6.25 -0.13 4.40
C GLY A 165 5.21 -1.10 3.85
N PHE A 166 4.38 -1.63 4.73
CA PHE A 166 3.32 -2.57 4.39
C PHE A 166 1.98 -2.03 4.85
N THR A 167 0.93 -2.33 4.08
CA THR A 167 -0.43 -2.20 4.55
C THR A 167 -1.21 -3.46 4.24
N VAL A 168 -1.96 -3.95 5.23
CA VAL A 168 -2.71 -5.21 5.12
C VAL A 168 -4.06 -5.09 5.80
N PRO A 169 -5.09 -5.82 5.34
CA PRO A 169 -6.35 -5.94 6.06
C PRO A 169 -6.08 -6.58 7.42
N TYR A 170 -6.65 -5.99 8.47
CA TYR A 170 -6.41 -6.41 9.85
C TYR A 170 -7.72 -6.61 10.60
N SER A 171 -7.70 -7.52 11.56
CA SER A 171 -8.86 -7.89 12.36
C SER A 171 -8.40 -8.41 13.71
N SER A 172 -9.30 -8.44 14.70
CA SER A 172 -9.02 -9.07 16.00
C SER A 172 -8.80 -10.58 15.89
N ARG A 173 -9.20 -11.20 14.77
CA ARG A 173 -8.99 -12.62 14.47
C ARG A 173 -8.61 -12.81 13.01
N ALA A 174 -7.49 -13.50 12.79
CA ALA A 174 -7.04 -13.82 11.44
C ALA A 174 -7.98 -14.80 10.73
N ARG A 175 -8.05 -14.67 9.40
CA ARG A 175 -8.82 -15.55 8.53
C ARG A 175 -8.34 -15.50 7.09
N GLU A 176 -8.51 -16.60 6.38
CA GLU A 176 -8.36 -16.65 4.94
C GLU A 176 -9.70 -16.46 4.27
N VAL A 177 -9.76 -15.53 3.32
CA VAL A 177 -10.95 -15.30 2.51
C VAL A 177 -10.81 -16.09 1.22
N HIS A 178 -11.84 -16.88 0.92
CA HIS A 178 -11.96 -17.63 -0.32
C HIS A 178 -13.20 -17.17 -1.08
N LEU A 179 -13.12 -17.14 -2.41
CA LEU A 179 -14.22 -16.69 -3.27
C LEU A 179 -14.71 -17.81 -4.17
N ASP A 180 -16.02 -17.88 -4.35
CA ASP A 180 -16.72 -18.85 -5.22
C ASP A 180 -16.97 -18.30 -6.64
N HIS A 181 -16.11 -17.36 -7.07
CA HIS A 181 -16.14 -16.79 -8.41
C HIS A 181 -14.74 -16.39 -8.85
N GLY A 182 -14.56 -16.19 -10.16
CA GLY A 182 -13.27 -15.77 -10.70
C GLY A 182 -12.92 -14.33 -10.31
N PHE A 183 -11.62 -14.04 -10.19
CA PHE A 183 -11.06 -12.72 -9.93
C PHE A 183 -9.61 -12.65 -10.42
N TYR A 184 -9.11 -11.45 -10.75
CA TYR A 184 -7.75 -11.21 -11.22
C TYR A 184 -7.26 -12.23 -12.29
N GLY A 185 -8.13 -12.61 -13.21
CA GLY A 185 -7.81 -13.59 -14.27
C GLY A 185 -7.83 -15.06 -13.83
N LYS A 186 -8.03 -15.37 -12.54
CA LYS A 186 -8.28 -16.73 -12.05
C LYS A 186 -9.72 -17.14 -12.38
N ALA A 187 -9.87 -18.22 -13.14
CA ALA A 187 -11.17 -18.80 -13.44
C ALA A 187 -11.63 -19.71 -12.31
N TYR A 188 -12.90 -19.61 -11.94
CA TYR A 188 -13.51 -20.51 -10.96
C TYR A 188 -13.81 -21.86 -11.60
N SER A 189 -13.39 -22.94 -10.95
CA SER A 189 -13.52 -24.32 -11.44
C SER A 189 -14.38 -25.21 -10.54
N GLY A 190 -15.17 -24.63 -9.64
CA GLY A 190 -16.00 -25.38 -8.67
C GLY A 190 -15.37 -25.53 -7.28
N THR A 191 -14.13 -25.07 -7.09
CA THR A 191 -13.46 -25.02 -5.78
C THR A 191 -13.22 -23.56 -5.37
N PRO A 192 -13.51 -23.17 -4.12
CA PRO A 192 -13.25 -21.83 -3.63
C PRO A 192 -11.78 -21.43 -3.83
N LEU A 193 -11.55 -20.25 -4.38
CA LEU A 193 -10.20 -19.73 -4.69
C LEU A 193 -9.71 -18.83 -3.55
N PHE A 194 -8.50 -19.07 -3.04
CA PHE A 194 -7.86 -18.19 -2.06
C PHE A 194 -7.74 -16.77 -2.62
N TYR A 195 -8.38 -15.82 -1.95
CA TYR A 195 -8.43 -14.42 -2.36
C TYR A 195 -7.45 -13.58 -1.55
N GLU A 196 -7.58 -13.54 -0.23
CA GLU A 196 -6.73 -12.74 0.63
C GLU A 196 -6.63 -13.31 2.04
N TYR A 197 -5.56 -12.93 2.74
CA TYR A 197 -5.36 -13.17 4.16
C TYR A 197 -5.70 -11.91 4.97
N ILE A 198 -6.59 -12.03 5.94
CA ILE A 198 -6.86 -10.98 6.93
C ILE A 198 -6.03 -11.29 8.17
N PHE A 199 -5.16 -10.37 8.54
CA PHE A 199 -4.19 -10.56 9.62
C PHE A 199 -4.77 -10.24 10.99
N ASP A 200 -4.22 -10.86 12.01
CA ASP A 200 -4.25 -10.43 13.41
C ASP A 200 -2.81 -10.23 13.91
N ARG A 201 -2.63 -9.93 15.20
CA ARG A 201 -1.32 -9.65 15.79
C ARG A 201 -0.35 -10.81 15.61
N GLU A 202 -0.81 -12.02 15.92
CA GLU A 202 0.02 -13.22 15.93
C GLU A 202 0.46 -13.60 14.51
N THR A 203 -0.48 -13.54 13.56
CA THR A 203 -0.23 -13.89 12.16
C THR A 203 0.57 -12.83 11.43
N LEU A 204 0.39 -11.55 11.74
CA LEU A 204 1.25 -10.48 11.22
C LEU A 204 2.70 -10.69 11.66
N GLU A 205 2.90 -11.03 12.93
CA GLU A 205 4.23 -11.33 13.47
C GLU A 205 4.82 -12.58 12.80
N ARG A 206 4.09 -13.70 12.82
CA ARG A 206 4.58 -15.00 12.34
C ARG A 206 4.78 -15.07 10.83
N LYS A 207 3.90 -14.45 10.04
CA LYS A 207 3.93 -14.59 8.58
C LYS A 207 4.72 -13.49 7.88
N LEU A 208 4.78 -12.29 8.45
CA LEU A 208 5.40 -11.15 7.80
C LEU A 208 6.66 -10.67 8.54
N ILE A 209 6.55 -10.33 9.83
CA ILE A 209 7.64 -9.69 10.56
C ILE A 209 8.80 -10.66 10.80
N LEU A 210 8.56 -11.78 11.48
CA LEU A 210 9.60 -12.75 11.82
C LEU A 210 10.30 -13.34 10.59
N PRO A 211 9.58 -13.78 9.53
CA PRO A 211 10.25 -14.34 8.34
C PRO A 211 11.07 -13.33 7.57
N SER A 212 10.69 -12.04 7.61
CA SER A 212 11.48 -10.98 6.97
C SER A 212 12.82 -10.74 7.69
N GLY A 213 12.92 -11.05 8.98
CA GLY A 213 14.07 -10.70 9.81
C GLY A 213 14.26 -9.18 9.99
N LEU A 214 13.28 -8.36 9.61
CA LEU A 214 13.32 -6.91 9.74
C LEU A 214 12.78 -6.48 11.11
N GLU A 215 13.34 -5.39 11.63
CA GLU A 215 12.94 -4.81 12.90
C GLU A 215 11.71 -3.90 12.73
N ARG A 216 10.73 -4.05 13.62
CA ARG A 216 9.52 -3.21 13.60
C ARG A 216 9.82 -1.79 14.10
N VAL A 217 9.73 -0.82 13.20
CA VAL A 217 9.84 0.62 13.51
C VAL A 217 8.52 1.17 14.03
N SER A 218 7.41 0.85 13.34
CA SER A 218 6.08 1.27 13.79
C SER A 218 5.00 0.33 13.28
N LEU A 219 3.90 0.24 14.04
CA LEU A 219 2.68 -0.46 13.68
C LEU A 219 1.50 0.42 14.12
N THR A 220 0.71 0.88 13.15
CA THR A 220 -0.47 1.72 13.36
C THR A 220 -1.68 0.99 12.81
N TYR A 221 -2.82 1.06 13.50
CA TYR A 221 -4.08 0.52 13.02
C TYR A 221 -4.96 1.66 12.54
N LEU A 222 -5.56 1.50 11.37
CA LEU A 222 -6.61 2.38 10.87
C LEU A 222 -7.94 1.69 11.05
N GLY A 223 -8.96 2.44 11.46
CA GLY A 223 -10.33 1.95 11.52
C GLY A 223 -11.34 3.09 11.61
N GLU A 224 -12.60 2.71 11.78
CA GLU A 224 -13.72 3.64 11.83
C GLU A 224 -14.37 3.62 13.22
N PRO A 225 -13.84 4.37 14.22
CA PRO A 225 -14.32 4.29 15.61
C PRO A 225 -15.73 4.87 15.81
N GLY A 226 -16.22 5.67 14.85
CA GLY A 226 -17.56 6.23 14.84
C GLY A 226 -18.44 5.62 13.74
N VAL A 227 -18.74 6.42 12.72
CA VAL A 227 -19.58 5.99 11.60
C VAL A 227 -18.81 5.03 10.69
N LYS A 228 -19.35 3.83 10.49
CA LYS A 228 -18.79 2.79 9.61
C LYS A 228 -19.03 3.09 8.14
N ALA A 229 -18.37 4.13 7.60
CA ALA A 229 -18.57 4.60 6.23
C ALA A 229 -18.22 3.50 5.20
N SER A 230 -17.22 2.67 5.49
CA SER A 230 -16.84 1.49 4.68
C SER A 230 -18.02 0.58 4.36
N ARG A 231 -18.95 0.35 5.30
CA ARG A 231 -20.15 -0.49 5.07
C ARG A 231 -21.07 0.07 3.99
N VAL A 232 -21.12 1.40 3.85
CA VAL A 232 -21.93 2.08 2.83
C VAL A 232 -21.14 2.16 1.51
N VAL A 233 -19.86 2.54 1.58
CA VAL A 233 -18.98 2.69 0.41
C VAL A 233 -18.79 1.37 -0.34
N PHE A 234 -18.68 0.26 0.38
CA PHE A 234 -18.51 -1.08 -0.19
C PHE A 234 -19.80 -1.89 -0.29
N SER A 235 -20.96 -1.27 0.02
CA SER A 235 -22.26 -1.92 -0.13
C SER A 235 -22.57 -2.24 -1.60
N PRO A 236 -23.12 -3.41 -1.95
CA PRO A 236 -23.60 -3.69 -3.30
C PRO A 236 -24.67 -2.71 -3.79
N LEU A 237 -25.47 -2.15 -2.87
CA LEU A 237 -26.58 -1.24 -3.15
C LEU A 237 -26.11 0.21 -3.37
N PHE A 238 -25.17 0.68 -2.55
CA PHE A 238 -24.74 2.10 -2.54
C PHE A 238 -23.33 2.33 -3.09
N GLY A 239 -22.52 1.29 -3.25
CA GLY A 239 -21.12 1.40 -3.68
C GLY A 239 -20.97 1.89 -5.12
N LYS A 240 -21.85 1.49 -6.05
CA LYS A 240 -21.82 2.00 -7.44
C LYS A 240 -22.12 3.51 -7.53
N PRO A 241 -23.16 4.05 -6.89
CA PRO A 241 -23.38 5.49 -6.80
C PRO A 241 -22.22 6.24 -6.12
N LEU A 242 -21.73 5.76 -4.97
CA LEU A 242 -20.62 6.40 -4.25
C LEU A 242 -19.28 6.29 -4.97
N ALA A 243 -19.10 5.31 -5.87
CA ALA A 243 -17.96 5.25 -6.77
C ALA A 243 -17.87 6.48 -7.68
N LEU A 244 -19.00 7.11 -8.03
CA LEU A 244 -19.03 8.36 -8.81
C LEU A 244 -18.58 9.58 -7.98
N ALA A 245 -18.60 9.47 -6.65
CA ALA A 245 -18.18 10.51 -5.71
C ALA A 245 -16.74 10.33 -5.22
N ARG A 246 -15.95 9.41 -5.80
CA ARG A 246 -14.55 9.12 -5.38
C ARG A 246 -13.60 10.31 -5.47
N TRP A 247 -13.99 11.37 -6.16
CA TRP A 247 -13.25 12.62 -6.19
C TRP A 247 -13.38 13.42 -4.89
N LEU A 248 -14.37 13.17 -4.03
CA LEU A 248 -14.53 13.86 -2.73
C LEU A 248 -13.70 13.23 -1.61
N TRP A 249 -13.41 11.92 -1.69
CA TRP A 249 -12.68 11.20 -0.65
C TRP A 249 -11.32 11.76 -0.24
N PRO A 250 -10.52 12.36 -1.15
CA PRO A 250 -9.26 13.00 -0.79
C PRO A 250 -9.36 14.05 0.32
N TRP A 251 -10.54 14.63 0.56
CA TRP A 251 -10.79 15.61 1.62
C TRP A 251 -11.68 15.11 2.75
N ALA A 252 -12.41 14.00 2.54
CA ALA A 252 -13.45 13.53 3.46
C ALA A 252 -13.11 12.20 4.14
N ALA A 253 -12.27 11.35 3.56
CA ALA A 253 -12.06 9.99 4.07
C ALA A 253 -11.52 9.97 5.51
N GLY A 254 -10.59 10.89 5.81
CA GLY A 254 -10.01 11.05 7.15
C GLY A 254 -10.99 11.52 8.23
N LEU A 255 -12.23 11.90 7.89
CA LEU A 255 -13.29 12.16 8.86
C LEU A 255 -13.79 10.85 9.51
N PHE A 256 -13.63 9.73 8.81
CA PHE A 256 -14.19 8.43 9.16
C PHE A 256 -13.10 7.40 9.48
N LEU A 257 -12.15 7.20 8.56
CA LEU A 257 -11.04 6.27 8.71
C LEU A 257 -9.84 6.98 9.35
N LYS A 258 -9.42 6.56 10.54
CA LYS A 258 -8.42 7.23 11.37
C LYS A 258 -7.53 6.22 12.09
N PRO A 259 -6.36 6.64 12.58
CA PRO A 259 -5.61 5.87 13.56
C PRO A 259 -6.48 5.52 14.77
N ILE A 260 -6.43 4.27 15.19
CA ILE A 260 -7.10 3.71 16.36
C ILE A 260 -6.12 2.89 17.20
N ASP A 261 -6.45 2.71 18.48
CA ASP A 261 -5.76 1.75 19.33
C ASP A 261 -6.13 0.32 18.93
N GLU A 262 -5.28 -0.67 19.22
CA GLU A 262 -5.55 -2.04 18.80
C GLU A 262 -6.82 -2.61 19.44
N GLU A 263 -7.11 -2.22 20.69
CA GLU A 263 -8.31 -2.64 21.41
C GLU A 263 -9.61 -2.19 20.72
N GLN A 264 -9.53 -1.22 19.81
CA GLN A 264 -10.65 -0.72 19.02
C GLN A 264 -10.81 -1.47 17.68
N VAL A 265 -9.86 -2.35 17.32
CA VAL A 265 -9.93 -3.17 16.11
C VAL A 265 -11.11 -4.12 16.22
N THR A 266 -11.94 -4.14 15.18
CA THR A 266 -13.12 -5.00 15.11
C THR A 266 -12.84 -6.29 14.33
N GLU A 267 -13.79 -7.23 14.38
CA GLU A 267 -13.79 -8.40 13.49
C GLU A 267 -14.16 -8.06 12.03
N GLY A 268 -14.54 -6.81 11.75
CA GLY A 268 -14.96 -6.36 10.43
C GLY A 268 -13.81 -6.27 9.42
N THR A 269 -14.11 -5.72 8.24
CA THR A 269 -13.17 -5.56 7.12
C THR A 269 -12.70 -4.11 6.95
N GLU A 270 -13.08 -3.22 7.87
CA GLU A 270 -12.73 -1.80 7.80
C GLU A 270 -11.33 -1.48 8.31
N ASN A 271 -10.68 -2.42 9.01
CA ASN A 271 -9.42 -2.14 9.69
C ASN A 271 -8.22 -2.49 8.82
N ILE A 272 -7.20 -1.64 8.88
CA ILE A 272 -5.94 -1.79 8.14
C ILE A 272 -4.79 -1.68 9.13
N ALA A 273 -3.83 -2.59 9.08
CA ALA A 273 -2.55 -2.41 9.75
C ALA A 273 -1.57 -1.73 8.79
N VAL A 274 -0.95 -0.65 9.25
CA VAL A 274 0.15 0.06 8.58
C VAL A 274 1.42 -0.24 9.34
N LEU A 275 2.34 -0.95 8.72
CA LEU A 275 3.54 -1.49 9.34
C LEU A 275 4.77 -0.92 8.63
N ILE A 276 5.72 -0.38 9.40
CA ILE A 276 7.04 0.04 8.90
C ILE A 276 8.10 -0.83 9.56
N LEU A 277 8.89 -1.49 8.72
CA LEU A 277 10.00 -2.35 9.11
C LEU A 277 11.33 -1.76 8.63
N ARG A 278 12.42 -2.07 9.34
CA ARG A 278 13.79 -1.64 9.02
C ARG A 278 14.72 -2.84 8.94
N LYS A 279 15.60 -2.85 7.94
CA LYS A 279 16.73 -3.80 7.92
C LYS A 279 17.84 -3.27 8.80
N GLN A 280 18.37 -4.09 9.69
CA GLN A 280 19.52 -3.70 10.50
C GLN A 280 20.72 -3.35 9.60
N ALA A 281 21.50 -2.37 10.04
CA ALA A 281 22.67 -1.85 9.32
C ALA A 281 23.85 -2.83 9.35
#